data_AF-A0A952CRU0-F1
#
_entry.id   AF-A0A952CRU0-F1
#
_cell.length_a   1.000
_cell.length_b   1.000
_cell.length_c   1.000
_cell.angle_alpha   90.00
_cell.angle_beta   90.00
_cell.angle_gamma   90.00
#
_symmetry.space_group_name_H-M   'P 1'
#
loop_
_entity.id
_entity.type
_entity.pdbx_description
1 polymer ?
#
loop_
_entity_poly.entity_id
_entity_poly.type
_entity_poly.pdbx_seq_one_letter_code
_entity_poly.pdbx_strand_id
1 'polypeptide(L)'
;MQYLLLVILLNTFIFIAFKLFAKYNVDTMQAITVNYWVCMFTGWATHGYHPFRAEIQYEHWLLNALLLGAYFIFLFNLMAYSTAQQGMTVTSVANK
;
A
#
# COMPACT_ATOMS: atom_id res chain seq x y z
N MET A 1 -4.46 -11.32 -19.68
CA MET A 1 -3.83 -12.44 -18.95
C MET A 1 -2.48 -12.08 -18.33
N GLN A 2 -1.59 -11.36 -19.02
CA GLN A 2 -0.29 -10.94 -18.44
C GLN A 2 -0.42 -10.07 -17.17
N TYR A 3 -1.33 -9.10 -17.15
CA TYR A 3 -1.58 -8.27 -15.95
C TYR A 3 -2.08 -9.07 -14.73
N LEU A 4 -2.80 -10.16 -14.94
CA LEU A 4 -3.33 -11.00 -13.86
C LEU A 4 -2.18 -11.69 -13.10
N LEU A 5 -1.21 -12.24 -13.85
CA LEU A 5 -0.01 -12.83 -13.27
C LEU A 5 0.78 -11.81 -12.45
N LEU A 6 0.96 -10.60 -13.00
CA LEU A 6 1.63 -9.49 -12.31
C LEU A 6 0.91 -9.11 -11.00
N VAL A 7 -0.41 -9.00 -11.02
CA VAL A 7 -1.21 -8.71 -9.83
C VAL A 7 -1.06 -9.80 -8.77
N ILE A 8 -1.11 -11.09 -9.15
CA ILE A 8 -0.93 -12.20 -8.21
C ILE A 8 0.47 -12.16 -7.57
N LEU A 9 1.51 -11.94 -8.38
CA LEU A 9 2.88 -11.87 -7.90
C LEU A 9 3.09 -10.67 -6.97
N LEU A 10 2.62 -9.48 -7.34
CA LEU A 10 2.72 -8.27 -6.51
C LEU A 10 1.95 -8.41 -5.20
N ASN A 11 0.75 -8.98 -5.24
CA ASN A 11 -0.05 -9.19 -4.03
C ASN A 11 0.64 -10.18 -3.08
N THR A 12 1.19 -11.28 -3.61
CA THR A 12 1.97 -12.24 -2.82
C THR A 12 3.23 -11.58 -2.23
N PHE A 13 3.88 -10.70 -2.98
CA PHE A 13 5.08 -9.99 -2.53
C PHE A 13 4.83 -9.10 -1.31
N ILE A 14 3.66 -8.47 -1.19
CA ILE A 14 3.30 -7.64 -0.02
C ILE A 14 3.33 -8.46 1.26
N PHE A 15 2.74 -9.66 1.26
CA PHE A 15 2.74 -10.54 2.44
C PHE A 15 4.16 -11.00 2.81
N ILE A 16 4.98 -11.30 1.80
CA ILE A 16 6.40 -11.64 2.01
C ILE A 16 7.12 -10.45 2.64
N ALA A 17 6.89 -9.22 2.15
CA ALA A 17 7.49 -8.01 2.71
C ALA A 17 7.11 -7.80 4.19
N PHE A 18 5.83 -7.95 4.57
CA PHE A 18 5.41 -7.85 5.97
C PHE A 18 6.08 -8.90 6.86
N LYS A 19 6.23 -10.14 6.38
CA LYS A 19 6.96 -11.16 7.11
C LYS A 19 8.44 -10.80 7.27
N LEU A 20 9.06 -10.20 6.25
CA LEU A 20 10.44 -9.74 6.33
C LEU A 20 10.59 -8.53 7.27
N PHE A 21 9.63 -7.61 7.30
CA PHE A 21 9.64 -6.49 8.25
C PHE A 21 9.64 -6.99 9.69
N ALA A 22 8.78 -7.97 10.01
CA ALA A 22 8.78 -8.61 11.31
C ALA A 22 10.11 -9.35 11.60
N LYS A 23 10.66 -10.09 10.62
CA LYS A 23 11.93 -10.82 10.77
C LYS A 23 13.13 -9.91 11.04
N TYR A 24 13.17 -8.75 10.36
CA TYR A 24 14.30 -7.81 10.43
C TYR A 24 14.04 -6.64 11.39
N ASN A 25 12.95 -6.67 12.18
CA ASN A 25 12.54 -5.58 13.08
C ASN A 25 12.45 -4.21 12.39
N VAL A 26 11.94 -4.19 11.15
CA VAL A 26 11.67 -2.95 10.42
C VAL A 26 10.36 -2.37 10.91
N ASP A 27 10.35 -1.06 11.19
CA ASP A 27 9.13 -0.35 11.54
C ASP A 27 8.14 -0.39 10.35
N THR A 28 7.00 -1.04 10.56
CA THR A 28 6.02 -1.27 9.50
C THR A 28 5.33 0.04 9.08
N MET A 29 5.06 0.94 10.02
CA MET A 29 4.43 2.23 9.73
C MET A 29 5.33 3.07 8.82
N GLN A 30 6.63 3.12 9.13
CA GLN A 30 7.62 3.81 8.29
C GLN A 30 7.74 3.15 6.91
N ALA A 31 7.80 1.82 6.84
CA ALA A 31 7.89 1.10 5.57
C ALA A 31 6.68 1.36 4.66
N ILE A 32 5.45 1.35 5.22
CA ILE A 32 4.22 1.69 4.50
C ILE A 32 4.26 3.16 4.07
N THR A 33 4.66 4.08 4.95
CA THR A 33 4.76 5.50 4.61
C THR A 33 5.71 5.74 3.44
N VAL A 34 6.89 5.11 3.46
CA VAL A 34 7.87 5.16 2.35
C VAL A 34 7.27 4.58 1.07
N ASN A 35 6.53 3.47 1.14
CA ASN A 35 5.84 2.91 -0.02
C ASN A 35 4.87 3.91 -0.66
N TYR A 36 4.11 4.66 0.15
CA TYR A 36 3.19 5.68 -0.35
C TYR A 36 3.92 6.85 -1.03
N TRP A 37 5.04 7.30 -0.47
CA TRP A 37 5.90 8.29 -1.13
C TRP A 37 6.39 7.78 -2.49
N VAL A 38 6.84 6.53 -2.56
CA VAL A 38 7.26 5.89 -3.83
C VAL A 38 6.10 5.85 -4.82
N CYS A 39 4.88 5.49 -4.40
CA CYS A 39 3.69 5.51 -5.26
C CYS A 39 3.38 6.92 -5.77
N MET A 40 3.50 7.95 -4.92
CA MET A 40 3.30 9.34 -5.33
C MET A 40 4.32 9.75 -6.40
N PHE A 41 5.60 9.49 -6.18
CA PHE A 41 6.66 9.87 -7.13
C PHE A 41 6.59 9.09 -8.43
N THR A 42 6.31 7.79 -8.38
CA THR A 42 6.14 6.97 -9.59
C THR A 42 4.89 7.37 -10.37
N GLY A 43 3.79 7.68 -9.68
CA GLY A 43 2.59 8.26 -10.29
C GLY A 43 2.88 9.58 -11.00
N TRP A 44 3.58 10.49 -10.32
CA TRP A 44 3.98 11.77 -10.92
C TRP A 44 4.90 11.57 -12.15
N ALA A 45 5.93 10.74 -12.03
CA ALA A 45 6.88 10.48 -13.13
C ALA A 45 6.21 9.85 -14.36
N THR A 46 5.16 9.05 -14.17
CA THR A 46 4.49 8.33 -15.28
C THR A 46 3.33 9.09 -15.90
N HIS A 47 2.61 9.94 -15.14
CA HIS A 47 1.46 10.67 -15.65
C HIS A 47 1.81 12.00 -16.34
N GLY A 48 3.01 12.55 -16.12
CA GLY A 48 3.43 13.82 -16.72
C GLY A 48 2.63 15.05 -16.26
N TYR A 49 1.70 14.89 -15.32
CA TYR A 49 0.89 15.95 -14.73
C TYR A 49 1.51 16.42 -13.41
N HIS A 50 1.52 17.74 -13.18
CA HIS A 50 1.98 18.28 -11.90
C HIS A 50 0.94 18.04 -10.80
N PRO A 51 1.29 17.33 -9.71
CA PRO A 51 0.36 16.96 -8.65
C PRO A 51 -0.06 18.14 -7.75
N PHE A 52 0.61 19.29 -7.87
CA PHE A 52 0.39 20.48 -7.01
C PHE A 52 -0.29 21.63 -7.76
N ARG A 53 -1.31 21.33 -8.57
CA ARG A 53 -2.14 22.37 -9.16
C ARG A 53 -3.15 22.87 -8.12
N ALA A 54 -3.28 24.19 -8.02
CA ALA A 54 -4.23 24.83 -7.11
C ALA A 54 -5.69 24.43 -7.38
N GLU A 55 -6.01 23.91 -8.57
CA GLU A 55 -7.36 23.47 -8.94
C GLU A 55 -7.77 22.15 -8.26
N ILE A 56 -6.81 21.30 -7.90
CA ILE A 56 -7.07 19.97 -7.32
C ILE A 56 -7.82 20.06 -5.98
N GLN A 57 -7.63 21.15 -5.22
CA GLN A 57 -8.30 21.34 -3.94
C GLN A 57 -9.84 21.48 -4.06
N TYR A 58 -10.34 21.80 -5.26
CA TYR A 58 -11.77 21.95 -5.54
C TYR A 58 -12.38 20.70 -6.18
N GLU A 59 -11.57 19.66 -6.40
CA GLU A 59 -12.02 18.42 -7.01
C GLU A 59 -12.82 17.55 -6.03
N HIS A 60 -13.99 17.10 -6.46
CA HIS A 60 -14.91 16.30 -5.65
C HIS A 60 -14.30 14.96 -5.20
N TRP A 61 -13.32 14.43 -5.95
CA TRP A 61 -12.66 13.17 -5.65
C TRP A 61 -11.54 13.30 -4.62
N LEU A 62 -11.06 14.51 -4.30
CA LEU A 62 -9.91 14.71 -3.41
C LEU A 62 -10.18 14.17 -2.00
N LEU A 63 -11.34 14.51 -1.43
CA LEU A 63 -11.72 14.03 -0.10
C LEU A 63 -11.80 12.50 -0.05
N ASN A 64 -12.42 11.88 -1.06
CA ASN A 64 -12.54 10.43 -1.16
C ASN A 64 -11.16 9.77 -1.30
N ALA A 65 -10.24 10.36 -2.08
CA ALA A 65 -8.89 9.85 -2.24
C ALA A 65 -8.08 9.92 -0.94
N LEU A 66 -8.21 11.00 -0.17
CA LEU A 66 -7.55 11.15 1.13
C LEU A 66 -8.08 10.13 2.15
N LEU A 67 -9.41 9.96 2.24
CA LEU A 67 -10.03 8.97 3.10
C LEU A 67 -9.60 7.55 2.73
N LEU A 68 -9.56 7.23 1.43
CA LEU A 68 -9.13 5.93 0.94
C LEU A 68 -7.64 5.68 1.23
N GLY A 69 -6.79 6.70 1.07
CA GLY A 69 -5.37 6.63 1.43
C GLY A 69 -5.17 6.32 2.91
N ALA A 70 -5.87 7.03 3.80
CA ALA A 70 -5.83 6.78 5.24
C ALA A 70 -6.33 5.38 5.60
N TYR A 71 -7.42 4.94 4.96
CA TYR A 71 -7.99 3.61 5.15
C TYR A 71 -7.00 2.50 4.77
N PHE A 72 -6.30 2.65 3.65
CA PHE A 72 -5.29 1.65 3.24
C PHE A 72 -4.07 1.63 4.16
N ILE A 73 -3.59 2.78 4.68
CA ILE A 73 -2.50 2.79 5.67
C ILE A 73 -2.92 2.01 6.92
N PHE A 74 -4.15 2.21 7.39
CA PHE A 74 -4.70 1.45 8.51
C PHE A 74 -4.76 -0.06 8.19
N LEU A 75 -5.33 -0.44 7.05
CA LEU A 75 -5.43 -1.83 6.63
C LEU A 75 -4.07 -2.52 6.49
N PHE A 76 -3.08 -1.86 5.89
CA PHE A 76 -1.75 -2.43 5.74
C PHE A 76 -1.06 -2.66 7.08
N ASN A 77 -1.20 -1.74 8.03
CA ASN A 77 -0.69 -1.97 9.38
C ASN A 77 -1.42 -3.14 10.08
N LEU A 78 -2.74 -3.24 9.92
CA LEU A 78 -3.52 -4.36 10.46
C LEU A 78 -3.09 -5.71 9.85
N MET A 79 -2.88 -5.74 8.53
CA MET A 79 -2.37 -6.93 7.82
C MET A 79 -0.96 -7.31 8.27
N ALA A 80 -0.07 -6.33 8.46
CA ALA A 80 1.29 -6.57 8.91
C ALA A 80 1.31 -7.13 10.34
N TYR A 81 0.51 -6.56 11.23
CA TYR A 81 0.32 -7.07 12.60
C TYR A 81 -0.20 -8.50 12.59
N SER A 82 -1.25 -8.78 11.80
CA SER A 82 -1.82 -10.12 11.67
C SER A 82 -0.82 -11.13 11.10
N THR A 83 -0.02 -10.71 10.11
CA THR A 83 1.03 -11.53 9.49
C THR A 83 2.15 -11.86 10.48
N ALA A 84 2.51 -10.91 11.36
CA ALA A 84 3.52 -11.12 12.38
C ALA A 84 3.05 -12.12 13.46
N GLN A 85 1.77 -12.08 13.85
CA GLN A 85 1.21 -12.93 14.91
C GLN A 85 0.76 -14.32 14.42
N GLN A 86 0.05 -14.38 13.30
CA GLN A 86 -0.63 -15.59 12.81
C GLN A 86 0.00 -16.17 11.54
N GLY A 87 1.07 -15.54 11.03
CA GLY A 87 1.73 -15.93 9.79
C GLY A 87 0.97 -15.52 8.53
N MET A 88 1.63 -15.68 7.38
CA MET A 88 1.10 -15.24 6.09
C MET A 88 -0.14 -16.03 5.64
N THR A 89 -0.21 -17.33 5.97
CA THR A 89 -1.27 -18.23 5.47
C THR A 89 -2.63 -17.94 6.08
N VAL A 90 -2.70 -17.67 7.39
CA VAL A 90 -3.97 -17.36 8.06
C VAL A 90 -4.45 -15.95 7.67
N THR A 91 -3.52 -15.00 7.63
CA THR A 91 -3.82 -13.61 7.25
C THR A 91 -4.30 -13.49 5.81
N SER A 92 -3.71 -14.23 4.87
CA SER A 92 -4.12 -14.16 3.45
C SER A 92 -5.49 -14.78 3.18
N VAL A 93 -5.89 -15.81 3.94
CA VAL A 93 -7.24 -16.40 3.85
C VAL A 93 -8.30 -15.46 4.44
N ALA A 94 -8.00 -14.76 5.53
CA ALA A 94 -8.91 -13.79 6.15
C ALA A 94 -9.04 -12.48 5.35
N ASN A 95 -8.01 -12.12 4.57
CA ASN A 95 -8.00 -10.93 3.71
C ASN A 95 -8.61 -11.17 2.31
N LYS A 96 -9.13 -12.39 2.06
CA LYS A 96 -9.77 -12.76 0.81
C LYS A 96 -11.26 -12.49 0.87
#